data_AF-A0A841B4S4-F1
#
_entry.id   AF-A0A841B4S4-F1
#
_cell.length_a   1.000
_cell.length_b   1.000
_cell.length_c   1.000
_cell.angle_alpha   90.00
_cell.angle_beta   90.00
_cell.angle_gamma   90.00
#
_symmetry.space_group_name_H-M   'P 1'
#
loop_
_entity.id
_entity.type
_entity.pdbx_description
1 polymer ?
#
loop_
_entity_poly.entity_id
_entity_poly.type
_entity_poly.pdbx_seq_one_letter_code
_entity_poly.pdbx_strand_id
1 'polypeptide(L)' 'MSAADRQRTCAACGGPFASDERTGLETVIDGEVLYVAVHTRHSTYPPRREAEATHRLTTVTAA' A
#
# COMPACT_ATOMS: atom_id res chain seq x y z
N MET A 1 8.07 -18.13 8.69
CA MET A 1 7.78 -17.75 7.29
C MET A 1 7.18 -16.35 7.28
N SER A 2 8.00 -15.38 6.87
CA SER A 2 7.67 -13.95 6.80
C SER A 2 6.71 -13.64 5.63
N ALA A 3 6.19 -12.42 5.55
CA ALA A 3 5.40 -11.99 4.40
C ALA A 3 6.27 -11.82 3.14
N ALA A 4 7.54 -11.42 3.31
CA ALA A 4 8.54 -11.41 2.25
C ALA A 4 8.71 -12.81 1.63
N ASP A 5 8.82 -13.86 2.45
CA ASP A 5 9.02 -15.24 1.97
C ASP A 5 7.83 -15.74 1.13
N ARG A 6 6.60 -15.35 1.51
CA ARG A 6 5.36 -15.79 0.87
C ARG A 6 5.12 -15.05 -0.44
N GLN A 7 5.21 -13.72 -0.42
CA GLN A 7 4.85 -12.88 -1.57
C GLN A 7 6.01 -12.67 -2.54
N ARG A 8 7.25 -12.68 -2.06
CA ARG A 8 8.52 -12.51 -2.81
C ARG A 8 8.71 -11.17 -3.53
N THR A 9 7.64 -10.46 -3.86
CA THR A 9 7.69 -9.18 -4.56
C THR A 9 6.77 -8.14 -3.91
N CYS A 10 7.18 -6.88 -3.90
CA CYS A 10 6.41 -5.76 -3.39
C CYS A 10 5.16 -5.50 -4.24
N ALA A 11 3.99 -5.44 -3.60
CA ALA A 11 2.73 -5.18 -4.30
C ALA A 11 2.64 -3.79 -4.94
N ALA A 12 3.43 -2.83 -4.46
CA ALA A 12 3.40 -1.45 -4.94
C ALA A 12 4.36 -1.20 -6.12
N CYS A 13 5.54 -1.82 -6.15
CA CYS A 13 6.55 -1.57 -7.19
C CYS A 13 6.94 -2.80 -8.02
N GLY A 14 6.48 -4.00 -7.65
CA GLY A 14 6.85 -5.27 -8.31
C GLY A 14 8.28 -5.76 -8.03
N GLY A 15 9.10 -4.99 -7.33
CA GLY A 15 10.49 -5.36 -7.00
C GLY A 15 10.58 -6.50 -6.00
N PRO A 16 11.64 -7.33 -6.04
CA PRO A 16 11.81 -8.47 -5.14
C PRO A 16 12.11 -8.04 -3.71
N PHE A 17 11.64 -8.81 -2.74
CA PHE A 17 12.08 -8.72 -1.35
C PHE A 17 13.36 -9.52 -1.14
N ALA A 18 14.24 -9.03 -0.25
CA ALA A 18 15.31 -9.86 0.29
C ALA A 18 14.75 -10.90 1.28
N SER A 19 15.45 -12.03 1.41
CA SER A 19 15.16 -13.03 2.44
C SER A 19 15.18 -12.37 3.82
N ASP A 20 14.15 -12.61 4.63
CA ASP A 20 13.96 -12.00 5.95
C ASP A 20 13.83 -10.45 5.97
N GLU A 21 13.59 -9.82 4.82
CA GLU A 21 13.33 -8.38 4.77
C GLU A 21 12.07 -8.02 5.56
N ARG A 22 12.17 -6.94 6.35
CA ARG A 22 10.99 -6.38 7.02
C ARG A 22 10.11 -5.66 6.01
N THR A 23 8.93 -6.20 5.78
CA THR A 23 7.91 -5.62 4.90
C THR A 23 6.85 -4.86 5.72
N GLY A 24 6.31 -3.80 5.14
CA GLY A 24 5.00 -3.28 5.54
C GLY A 24 3.89 -4.23 5.07
N LEU A 25 2.72 -4.17 5.71
CA LEU A 25 1.52 -4.86 5.26
C LEU A 25 0.43 -3.83 5.01
N GLU A 26 -0.19 -3.89 3.84
CA GLU A 26 -1.30 -3.03 3.44
C GLU A 26 -2.53 -3.87 3.08
N THR A 27 -3.71 -3.29 3.26
CA THR A 27 -4.98 -3.90 2.88
C THR A 27 -5.40 -3.46 1.48
N VAL A 28 -5.73 -4.44 0.63
CA VAL A 28 -6.33 -4.25 -0.69
C VAL A 28 -7.70 -4.89 -0.68
N ILE A 29 -8.68 -4.24 -1.32
CA ILE A 29 -10.04 -4.77 -1.45
C ILE A 29 -10.25 -5.20 -2.90
N ASP A 30 -10.42 -6.50 -3.12
CA ASP A 30 -10.72 -7.11 -4.43
C ASP A 30 -11.81 -8.17 -4.28
N GLY A 31 -13.02 -7.72 -3.94
CA GLY A 31 -14.13 -8.61 -3.53
C GLY A 31 -13.97 -9.20 -2.11
N GLU A 32 -12.74 -9.27 -1.60
CA GLU A 32 -12.38 -9.60 -0.23
C GLU A 32 -11.21 -8.73 0.27
N VAL A 33 -10.96 -8.73 1.58
CA VAL A 33 -9.83 -8.00 2.17
C VAL A 33 -8.58 -8.86 2.08
N LEU A 34 -7.61 -8.41 1.28
CA LEU A 34 -6.31 -9.04 1.10
C LEU A 34 -5.23 -8.24 1.83
N TYR A 35 -4.28 -8.95 2.46
CA TYR A 35 -3.10 -8.33 3.07
C TYR A 35 -1.88 -8.55 2.19
N VAL A 36 -1.33 -7.47 1.66
CA VAL A 36 -0.18 -7.50 0.75
C VAL A 36 1.05 -6.87 1.37
N ALA A 37 2.20 -7.49 1.14
CA ALA A 37 3.49 -7.00 1.55
C ALA A 37 3.97 -5.87 0.63
N VAL A 38 4.52 -4.83 1.25
CA VAL A 38 5.17 -3.69 0.57
C VAL A 38 6.53 -3.39 1.20
N HIS A 39 7.45 -2.79 0.43
CA HIS A 39 8.65 -2.21 1.03
C HIS A 39 8.23 -1.12 2.04
N THR A 40 9.04 -0.92 3.08
CA THR A 40 8.73 0.06 4.15
C THR A 40 8.50 1.50 3.69
N ARG A 41 8.91 1.85 2.47
CA ARG A 41 8.74 3.18 1.86
C ARG A 41 7.79 3.20 0.67
N HIS A 42 7.13 2.09 0.36
CA HIS A 42 6.19 2.00 -0.74
C HIS A 42 4.76 1.84 -0.22
N SER A 43 3.81 2.30 -1.01
CA SER A 43 2.39 2.10 -0.75
C SER A 43 1.67 1.74 -2.04
N THR A 44 0.70 0.84 -1.94
CA THR A 44 -0.29 0.52 -2.98
C THR A 44 -1.34 1.63 -3.11
N TYR A 45 -1.44 2.54 -2.13
CA TYR A 45 -2.25 3.74 -2.22
C TYR A 45 -1.45 4.85 -2.91
N PRO A 46 -1.87 5.35 -4.09
CA PRO A 46 -1.14 6.40 -4.78
C PRO A 46 -1.30 7.75 -4.06
N PRO A 47 -0.21 8.52 -3.83
CA PRO A 47 -0.25 9.79 -3.09
C PRO A 47 -1.21 10.83 -3.69
N ARG A 48 -1.47 10.77 -5.00
CA ARG A 48 -2.44 11.67 -5.66
C ARG A 48 -3.86 11.52 -5.11
N ARG A 49 -4.26 10.32 -4.69
CA ARG A 49 -5.61 10.10 -4.15
C ARG A 49 -5.80 10.78 -2.80
N GLU A 50 -4.77 10.82 -1.95
CA GLU A 50 -4.84 11.51 -0.66
C GLU A 50 -4.87 13.03 -0.83
N ALA A 51 -4.05 13.57 -1.74
CA ALA A 51 -4.08 14.99 -2.08
C ALA A 51 -5.45 15.40 -2.65
N GLU A 52 -6.03 14.57 -3.53
CA GLU A 52 -7.35 14.82 -4.11
C GLU A 52 -8.49 14.66 -3.08
N ALA A 53 -8.41 13.66 -2.20
CA ALA A 53 -9.36 13.50 -1.09
C ALA A 53 -9.29 14.70 -0.12
N THR A 54 -8.08 15.15 0.22
CA THR A 54 -7.85 16.34 1.04
C THR A 54 -8.45 17.57 0.38
N HIS A 55 -8.20 17.77 -0.92
CA HIS A 55 -8.79 18.87 -1.69
C HIS A 55 -10.32 18.84 -1.68
N ARG A 56 -10.94 17.67 -1.90
CA ARG A 56 -12.40 17.53 -1.86
C ARG A 56 -12.97 17.85 -0.47
N LEU A 57 -12.32 17.35 0.59
CA LEU A 57 -12.73 17.62 1.96
C LEU A 57 -12.67 19.12 2.26
N THR A 58 -11.56 19.80 1.97
CA THR A 58 -11.44 21.25 2.20
C THR A 58 -12.45 22.08 1.41
N THR A 59 -12.80 21.63 0.19
CA THR A 59 -13.80 22.33 -0.64
C THR A 59 -15.22 22.18 -0.07
N VAL A 60 -15.54 21.02 0.51
CA VAL A 60 -16.87 20.75 1.11
C VAL A 60 -17.05 21.48 2.44
N THR A 61 -16.01 21.58 3.28
CA THR A 61 -16.10 22.33 4.55
C THR A 61 -16.08 23.84 4.37
N ALA A 62 -15.66 24.34 3.20
CA ALA A 62 -15.63 25.77 2.89
C ALA A 62 -16.91 26.30 2.20
N ALA A 63 -17.86 25.42 1.87
CA ALA A 63 -19.17 25.74 1.31
C ALA A 63 -20.25 25.77 2.39
#